data_AF-U9UR29-F1
#
_entry.id   AF-U9UR29-F1
#
_cell.length_a   1.000
_cell.length_b   1.000
_cell.length_c   1.000
_cell.angle_alpha   90.00
_cell.angle_beta   90.00
_cell.angle_gamma   90.00
#
_symmetry.space_group_name_H-M   'P 1'
#
loop_
_entity.id
_entity.type
_entity.pdbx_description
1 polymer ?
#
loop_
_entity_poly.entity_id
_entity_poly.type
_entity_poly.pdbx_seq_one_letter_code
_entity_poly.pdbx_strand_id
1 'polypeptide(L)'
;MQESESPNVSNIQLEPEKVVPIGELEESQYQSLHQLLDKNKDLFAKSLQELKQTPEGEHIIITEEVPPIKKRAYRTAPKENEFIESEINDMLEQGLIEPSTSPWSFPVVV
;
A
#
# COMPACT_ATOMS: atom_id res chain seq x y z
N MET A 1 -28.27 7.74 -42.57
CA MET A 1 -27.05 8.29 -41.95
C MET A 1 -26.89 7.57 -40.62
N GLN A 2 -25.95 6.63 -40.56
CA GLN A 2 -25.65 5.92 -39.31
C GLN A 2 -24.81 6.85 -38.45
N GLU A 3 -25.29 7.16 -37.25
CA GLU A 3 -24.51 7.79 -36.19
C GLU A 3 -23.40 6.82 -35.79
N SER A 4 -22.15 7.19 -36.05
CA SER A 4 -20.98 6.48 -35.58
C SER A 4 -20.88 6.67 -34.06
N GLU A 5 -21.22 5.64 -33.29
CA GLU A 5 -20.84 5.51 -31.88
C GLU A 5 -19.32 5.69 -31.79
N SER A 6 -18.90 6.86 -31.33
CA SER A 6 -17.50 7.12 -31.01
C SER A 6 -17.13 6.23 -29.82
N PRO A 7 -15.99 5.51 -29.86
CA PRO A 7 -15.60 4.67 -28.73
C PRO A 7 -15.49 5.57 -27.49
N ASN A 8 -16.02 5.09 -26.37
CA ASN A 8 -16.05 5.84 -25.13
C ASN A 8 -14.64 5.92 -24.55
N VAL A 9 -13.83 6.88 -25.02
CA VAL A 9 -12.43 7.13 -24.63
C VAL A 9 -12.31 7.81 -23.26
N SER A 10 -13.43 8.08 -22.59
CA SER A 10 -13.47 8.96 -21.41
C SER A 10 -13.02 8.30 -20.10
N ASN A 11 -12.76 6.99 -20.11
CA ASN A 11 -12.47 6.22 -18.91
C ASN A 11 -11.33 5.23 -19.13
N ILE A 12 -10.56 4.97 -18.07
CA ILE A 12 -9.60 3.88 -18.01
C ILE A 12 -9.91 2.94 -16.84
N GLN A 13 -9.75 1.64 -17.08
CA GLN A 13 -9.83 0.61 -16.05
C GLN A 13 -8.41 0.27 -15.59
N LEU A 14 -8.03 0.81 -14.43
CA LEU A 14 -6.74 0.48 -13.79
C LEU A 14 -6.85 -0.81 -12.97
N GLU A 15 -8.02 -1.04 -12.40
CA GLU A 15 -8.37 -2.24 -11.64
C GLU A 15 -9.80 -2.68 -11.98
N PRO A 16 -10.16 -3.96 -11.76
CA PRO A 16 -11.47 -4.50 -12.13
C PRO A 16 -12.65 -3.67 -11.61
N GLU A 17 -12.47 -3.04 -10.44
CA GLU A 17 -13.52 -2.27 -9.75
C GLU A 17 -13.30 -0.75 -9.83
N LYS A 18 -12.20 -0.28 -10.44
CA LYS A 18 -11.81 1.14 -10.43
C LYS A 18 -11.77 1.72 -11.84
N VAL A 19 -12.87 2.36 -12.21
CA VAL A 19 -12.99 3.18 -13.40
C VAL A 19 -12.59 4.62 -13.07
N VAL A 20 -11.58 5.13 -13.75
CA VAL A 20 -11.10 6.52 -13.56
C VAL A 20 -11.51 7.36 -14.76
N PRO A 21 -12.24 8.48 -14.55
CA PRO A 21 -12.56 9.41 -15.62
C PRO A 21 -11.30 10.18 -16.03
N ILE A 22 -10.96 10.12 -17.32
CA ILE A 22 -9.75 10.74 -17.89
C ILE A 22 -10.06 11.91 -18.82
N GLY A 23 -11.35 12.24 -18.99
CA GLY A 23 -11.81 13.31 -19.86
C GLY A 23 -11.82 12.91 -21.34
N GLU A 24 -12.15 13.85 -22.22
CA GLU A 24 -12.12 13.62 -23.66
C GLU A 24 -10.67 13.67 -24.16
N LEU A 25 -10.20 12.54 -24.70
CA LEU A 25 -8.88 12.41 -25.31
C LEU A 25 -9.04 12.10 -26.80
N GLU A 26 -8.14 12.64 -27.62
CA GLU A 26 -7.97 12.15 -28.98
C GLU A 26 -7.46 10.70 -28.95
N GLU A 27 -7.76 9.93 -30.00
CA GLU A 27 -7.33 8.53 -30.11
C GLU A 27 -5.80 8.38 -29.91
N SER A 28 -5.02 9.29 -30.47
CA SER A 28 -3.56 9.32 -30.34
C SER A 28 -3.09 9.51 -28.88
N GLN A 29 -3.79 10.35 -28.12
CA GLN A 29 -3.51 10.64 -26.72
C GLN A 29 -3.89 9.46 -25.83
N TYR A 30 -5.03 8.84 -26.11
CA TYR A 30 -5.48 7.64 -25.39
C TYR A 30 -4.50 6.48 -25.55
N GLN A 31 -4.05 6.21 -26.78
CA GLN A 31 -3.04 5.18 -27.05
C GLN A 31 -1.73 5.47 -26.31
N SER A 32 -1.28 6.73 -26.34
CA SER A 32 -0.05 7.15 -25.64
C SER A 32 -0.17 6.99 -24.12
N LEU A 33 -1.32 7.33 -23.55
CA LEU A 33 -1.61 7.16 -22.12
C LEU A 33 -1.65 5.69 -21.72
N HIS A 34 -2.33 4.85 -22.49
CA HIS A 34 -2.37 3.41 -22.24
C HIS A 34 -0.98 2.79 -22.28
N GLN A 35 -0.17 3.14 -23.28
CA GLN A 35 1.20 2.68 -23.39
C GLN A 35 2.07 3.14 -22.21
N LEU A 36 1.89 4.39 -21.75
CA LEU A 36 2.61 4.92 -20.59
C LEU A 36 2.25 4.16 -19.32
N LEU A 37 0.96 3.92 -19.09
CA LEU A 37 0.51 3.19 -17.91
C LEU A 37 0.97 1.75 -17.94
N ASP A 38 0.84 1.06 -19.08
CA ASP A 38 1.32 -0.31 -19.28
C ASP A 38 2.81 -0.46 -19.00
N LYS A 39 3.61 0.47 -19.54
CA LYS A 39 5.06 0.50 -19.35
C LYS A 39 5.48 0.67 -17.88
N ASN A 40 4.67 1.32 -17.06
CA ASN A 40 4.99 1.66 -15.67
C ASN A 40 4.07 0.95 -14.66
N LYS A 41 3.39 -0.14 -15.05
CA LYS A 41 2.44 -0.87 -14.19
C LYS A 41 3.09 -1.35 -12.88
N ASP A 42 4.37 -1.68 -12.92
CA ASP A 42 5.16 -2.16 -11.80
C ASP A 42 5.54 -1.08 -10.78
N LEU A 43 5.36 0.20 -11.12
CA LEU A 43 5.61 1.32 -10.21
C LEU A 43 4.45 1.57 -9.23
N PHE A 44 3.28 0.98 -9.48
CA PHE A 44 2.09 1.15 -8.65
C PHE A 44 1.87 -0.10 -7.81
N ALA A 45 1.86 0.07 -6.49
CA ALA A 45 1.41 -0.97 -5.58
C ALA A 45 -0.12 -0.87 -5.39
N LYS A 46 -0.81 -1.99 -5.58
CA LYS A 46 -2.27 -2.11 -5.37
C LYS A 46 -2.62 -2.50 -3.95
N SER A 47 -1.66 -3.06 -3.23
CA SER A 47 -1.80 -3.49 -1.85
C SER A 47 -0.47 -3.38 -1.10
N LEU A 48 -0.51 -3.46 0.23
CA LEU A 48 0.71 -3.43 1.04
C LEU A 48 1.63 -4.62 0.74
N GLN A 49 1.06 -5.76 0.34
CA GLN A 49 1.78 -6.97 -0.08
C GLN A 49 2.68 -6.73 -1.31
N GLU A 50 2.32 -5.76 -2.17
CA GLU A 50 3.10 -5.43 -3.36
C GLU A 50 4.25 -4.45 -3.06
N LEU A 51 4.28 -3.86 -1.86
CA LEU A 51 5.36 -2.96 -1.46
C LEU A 51 6.67 -3.73 -1.37
N LYS A 52 7.71 -3.17 -1.98
CA LYS A 52 9.06 -3.72 -1.99
C LYS A 52 9.98 -2.91 -1.08
N GLN A 53 11.03 -3.56 -0.61
CA GLN A 53 12.13 -2.89 0.09
C GLN A 53 13.12 -2.28 -0.92
N THR A 54 13.83 -1.24 -0.49
CA THR A 54 14.90 -0.63 -1.28
C THR A 54 16.26 -1.23 -0.91
N PRO A 55 17.12 -1.60 -1.87
CA PRO A 55 18.46 -2.10 -1.58
C PRO A 55 19.46 -0.98 -1.25
N GLU A 56 19.06 0.29 -1.36
CA GLU A 56 19.96 1.46 -1.24
C GLU A 56 20.59 1.61 0.15
N GLY A 57 19.98 1.05 1.19
CA GLY A 57 20.59 1.00 2.51
C GLY A 57 19.60 0.77 3.66
N GLU A 58 20.16 0.46 4.82
CA GLU A 58 19.42 0.30 6.07
C GLU A 58 19.39 1.64 6.83
N HIS A 59 18.23 1.97 7.40
CA HIS A 59 18.09 3.17 8.23
C HIS A 59 18.56 2.90 9.66
N ILE A 60 19.55 3.66 10.13
CA ILE A 60 20.06 3.57 11.50
C ILE A 60 19.46 4.70 12.35
N ILE A 61 18.75 4.33 13.40
CA ILE A 61 18.21 5.28 14.39
C ILE A 61 19.22 5.41 15.53
N ILE A 62 19.80 6.59 15.70
CA ILE A 62 20.74 6.90 16.79
C ILE A 62 19.93 7.38 17.99
N THR A 63 19.95 6.61 19.09
CA THR A 63 19.20 6.90 20.33
C THR A 63 20.00 7.70 21.37
N GLU A 64 21.22 8.11 21.04
CA GLU A 64 22.16 8.79 21.94
C GLU A 64 22.30 8.07 23.31
N GLU A 65 22.31 8.80 24.42
CA GLU A 65 22.43 8.27 25.78
C GLU A 65 21.07 7.99 26.45
N VAL A 66 20.02 7.70 25.66
CA VAL A 66 18.68 7.38 26.21
C VAL A 66 18.57 5.88 26.50
N PRO A 67 18.31 5.46 27.76
CA PRO A 67 18.11 4.05 28.07
C PRO A 67 16.79 3.51 27.50
N PRO A 68 16.67 2.19 27.28
CA PRO A 68 15.45 1.59 26.75
C PRO A 68 14.20 1.87 27.59
N ILE A 69 13.14 2.27 26.91
CA ILE A 69 11.82 2.50 27.50
C ILE A 69 10.93 1.29 27.23
N LYS A 70 10.46 0.65 28.31
CA LYS A 70 9.56 -0.50 28.26
C LYS A 70 8.21 -0.17 28.87
N LYS A 71 7.17 -0.09 28.04
CA LYS A 71 5.78 0.10 28.47
C LYS A 71 4.97 -1.20 28.30
N ARG A 72 4.09 -1.48 29.27
CA ARG A 72 3.17 -2.62 29.24
C ARG A 72 2.06 -2.37 28.21
N ALA A 73 1.67 -3.42 27.48
CA ALA A 73 0.51 -3.40 26.59
C ALA A 73 -0.78 -3.08 27.36
N TYR A 74 -1.68 -2.31 26.75
CA TYR A 74 -2.98 -2.03 27.33
C TYR A 74 -3.91 -3.25 27.22
N ARG A 75 -4.90 -3.32 28.11
CA ARG A 75 -6.00 -4.26 27.97
C ARG A 75 -7.00 -3.69 26.97
N THR A 76 -7.31 -4.48 25.97
CA THR A 76 -8.22 -4.19 24.85
C THR A 76 -9.44 -5.10 24.92
N ALA A 77 -10.54 -4.68 24.28
CA ALA A 77 -11.74 -5.50 24.17
C ALA A 77 -11.48 -6.74 23.29
N PRO A 78 -12.24 -7.83 23.44
CA PRO A 78 -12.05 -9.04 22.63
C PRO A 78 -12.04 -8.77 21.11
N LYS A 79 -12.99 -7.97 20.62
CA LYS A 79 -13.07 -7.59 19.21
C LYS A 79 -11.86 -6.79 18.71
N GLU A 80 -11.30 -5.94 19.56
CA GLU A 80 -10.09 -5.17 19.23
C GLU A 80 -8.87 -6.09 19.20
N ASN A 81 -8.78 -7.06 20.13
CA ASN A 81 -7.72 -8.06 20.10
C ASN A 81 -7.75 -8.91 18.83
N GLU A 82 -8.93 -9.37 18.42
CA GLU A 82 -9.09 -10.12 17.17
C GLU A 82 -8.58 -9.32 15.97
N PHE A 83 -8.88 -8.01 15.92
CA PHE A 83 -8.38 -7.11 14.88
C PHE A 83 -6.86 -6.90 14.96
N ILE A 84 -6.31 -6.67 16.15
CA ILE A 84 -4.86 -6.52 16.34
C ILE A 84 -4.13 -7.79 15.90
N GLU A 85 -4.64 -8.96 16.27
CA GLU A 85 -4.06 -10.25 15.89
C GLU A 85 -4.12 -10.48 14.38
N SER A 86 -5.22 -10.12 13.71
CA SER A 86 -5.30 -10.23 12.24
C SER A 86 -4.27 -9.33 11.55
N GLU A 87 -4.16 -8.05 11.96
CA GLU A 87 -3.20 -7.12 11.37
C GLU A 87 -1.74 -7.57 11.61
N ILE A 88 -1.43 -8.11 12.79
CA ILE A 88 -0.11 -8.67 13.09
C ILE A 88 0.21 -9.84 12.16
N ASN A 89 -0.72 -10.77 11.96
CA ASN A 89 -0.52 -11.90 11.06
C ASN A 89 -0.32 -11.45 9.62
N ASP A 90 -1.15 -10.52 9.14
CA ASP A 90 -1.05 -9.98 7.78
C ASP A 90 0.31 -9.29 7.55
N MET A 91 0.81 -8.51 8.51
CA MET A 91 2.12 -7.87 8.42
C MET A 91 3.29 -8.86 8.52
N LEU A 92 3.16 -9.94 9.30
CA LEU A 92 4.15 -11.02 9.38
C LEU A 92 4.22 -11.79 8.07
N GLU A 93 3.08 -12.14 7.47
CA GLU A 93 3.01 -12.83 6.18
C GLU A 93 3.62 -11.97 5.05
N GLN A 94 3.45 -10.65 5.14
CA GLN A 94 4.05 -9.68 4.21
C GLN A 94 5.55 -9.43 4.46
N GLY A 95 6.10 -9.91 5.57
CA GLY A 95 7.49 -9.63 5.96
C GLY A 95 7.76 -8.16 6.31
N LEU A 96 6.72 -7.40 6.71
CA LEU A 96 6.85 -6.01 7.15
C LEU A 96 7.36 -5.90 8.59
N ILE A 97 7.05 -6.90 9.42
CA ILE A 97 7.50 -6.99 10.82
C ILE A 97 8.06 -8.39 11.10
N GLU A 98 8.81 -8.51 12.18
CA GLU A 98 9.34 -9.78 12.67
C GLU A 98 9.27 -9.88 14.20
N PRO A 99 9.19 -11.09 14.78
CA PRO A 99 9.30 -11.28 16.21
C PRO A 99 10.68 -10.84 16.72
N SER A 100 10.71 -10.09 17.82
CA SER A 100 11.97 -9.65 18.43
C SER A 100 11.92 -9.73 19.96
N THR A 101 13.09 -9.87 20.58
CA THR A 101 13.28 -9.76 22.03
C THR A 101 13.97 -8.44 22.34
N SER A 102 13.21 -7.34 22.32
CA SER A 102 13.74 -5.99 22.52
C SER A 102 13.58 -5.50 23.97
N PRO A 103 14.56 -4.73 24.51
CA PRO A 103 14.36 -3.99 25.75
C PRO A 103 13.41 -2.79 25.57
N TRP A 104 13.11 -2.39 24.33
CA TRP A 104 12.13 -1.35 24.00
C TRP A 104 10.75 -1.97 23.73
N SER A 105 9.69 -1.40 24.32
CA SER A 105 8.32 -1.80 23.99
C SER A 105 7.32 -0.68 24.23
N PHE A 106 6.34 -0.55 23.34
CA PHE A 106 5.26 0.44 23.45
C PHE A 106 3.90 -0.22 23.17
N PRO A 107 2.82 0.18 23.86
CA PRO A 107 1.49 -0.39 23.67
C PRO A 107 0.87 0.04 22.33
N VAL A 108 0.15 -0.87 21.69
CA VAL A 108 -0.72 -0.60 20.54
C VAL A 108 -2.01 0.09 21.01
N VAL A 109 -2.58 0.93 20.14
CA VAL A 109 -3.86 1.64 20.34
C VAL A 109 -4.76 1.34 19.15
N VAL A 110 -6.05 1.12 19.42
CA VAL A 110 -7.12 0.83 18.44
C VAL A 110 -8.21 1.88 18.58
#